data_AF-A0AAW2CNY1-F1
#
_entry.id   AF-A0AAW2CNY1-F1
#
_cell.length_a   1.000
_cell.length_b   1.000
_cell.length_c   1.000
_cell.angle_alpha   90.00
_cell.angle_beta   90.00
_cell.angle_gamma   90.00
#
_symmetry.space_group_name_H-M   'P 1'
#
loop_
_entity.id
_entity.type
_entity.pdbx_description
1 polymer ?
#
loop_
_entity_poly.entity_id
_entity_poly.type
_entity_poly.pdbx_seq_one_letter_code
_entity_poly.pdbx_strand_id
1 'polypeptide(L)' 'MAKNLNITKLVINVDAAKVISLFSKPSFDNRLTQPIVDDCRNMLQAFQEYHMQHVLLQGN' A
#
# COMPACT_ATOMS: atom_id res chain seq x y z
N MET A 1 16.64 -2.66 7.34
CA MET A 1 15.22 -2.26 7.10
C MET A 1 15.21 -1.27 5.95
N ALA A 2 14.15 -1.23 5.13
CA ALA A 2 14.12 -0.49 3.85
C ALA A 2 14.60 0.99 3.91
N LYS A 3 14.56 1.63 5.08
CA LYS A 3 15.14 2.96 5.38
C LYS A 3 16.64 3.12 5.04
N ASN A 4 17.39 2.02 4.95
CA ASN A 4 18.82 2.05 4.64
C ASN A 4 19.10 2.02 3.12
N LEU A 5 18.06 1.80 2.32
CA LEU A 5 18.11 2.00 0.88
C LEU A 5 17.65 3.45 0.70
N ASN A 6 18.46 4.30 0.09
CA ASN A 6 18.21 5.73 -0.10
C ASN A 6 17.05 5.98 -1.11
N ILE A 7 15.89 5.38 -0.84
CA ILE A 7 14.69 5.35 -1.68
C ILE A 7 13.82 6.51 -1.22
N THR A 8 13.78 7.55 -2.03
CA THR A 8 12.96 8.73 -1.80
C THR A 8 11.51 8.51 -2.21
N LYS A 9 11.26 7.67 -3.21
CA LYS A 9 9.94 7.42 -3.78
C LYS A 9 9.67 5.94 -3.99
N LEU A 10 8.56 5.44 -3.45
CA LEU A 10 8.09 4.07 -3.64
C LEU A 10 6.82 4.05 -4.51
N VAL A 11 6.81 3.26 -5.57
CA VAL A 11 5.61 3.02 -6.40
C VAL A 11 5.16 1.57 -6.21
N ILE A 12 3.88 1.39 -5.88
CA ILE A 12 3.28 0.08 -5.58
C ILE A 12 2.19 -0.20 -6.59
N ASN A 13 2.39 -1.23 -7.41
CA ASN A 13 1.42 -1.68 -8.40
C ASN A 13 0.56 -2.79 -7.80
N VAL A 14 -0.75 -2.63 -7.87
CA VAL A 14 -1.70 -3.60 -7.28
C VAL A 14 -2.80 -3.92 -8.29
N ASP A 15 -3.03 -5.21 -8.56
CA ASP A 15 -4.11 -5.71 -9.43
C ASP A 15 -5.46 -5.85 -8.71
N ALA A 16 -5.46 -5.69 -7.39
CA ALA A 16 -6.65 -5.71 -6.56
C ALA A 16 -7.12 -4.29 -6.24
N ALA A 17 -8.10 -3.78 -6.98
CA ALA A 17 -8.71 -2.46 -6.74
C ALA A 17 -9.27 -2.30 -5.31
N LYS A 18 -9.72 -3.40 -4.69
CA LYS A 18 -10.17 -3.40 -3.28
C LYS A 18 -9.05 -3.06 -2.31
N VAL A 19 -7.82 -3.53 -2.56
CA VAL A 19 -6.67 -3.25 -1.70
C VAL A 19 -6.36 -1.75 -1.73
N ILE A 20 -6.34 -1.14 -2.92
CA ILE A 20 -6.11 0.31 -3.07
C ILE A 20 -7.16 1.10 -2.28
N SER A 21 -8.42 0.67 -2.34
CA SER A 21 -9.50 1.30 -1.60
C SER A 21 -9.29 1.26 -0.06
N LEU A 22 -8.66 0.22 0.48
CA LEU A 22 -8.33 0.13 1.91
C LEU A 22 -7.27 1.16 2.33
N PHE A 23 -6.33 1.49 1.44
CA PHE A 23 -5.29 2.49 1.70
C PHE A 23 -5.79 3.92 1.45
N SER A 24 -6.69 4.15 0.49
CA SER A 24 -7.25 5.47 0.20
C SER A 24 -8.38 5.91 1.13
N LYS A 25 -9.14 4.96 1.70
CA LYS A 25 -10.30 5.25 2.55
C LYS A 25 -10.11 4.60 3.94
N PRO A 26 -9.62 5.36 4.94
CA PRO A 26 -9.33 4.81 6.26
C PRO A 26 -10.56 4.32 7.03
N SER A 27 -11.78 4.63 6.57
CA SER A 27 -13.04 4.20 7.17
C SER A 27 -13.49 2.77 6.80
N PHE A 28 -12.70 2.00 6.04
CA PHE A 28 -13.01 0.59 5.78
C PHE A 28 -12.74 -0.27 7.02
N ASP A 29 -13.80 -0.46 7.81
CA ASP A 29 -13.77 -1.06 9.14
C ASP A 29 -13.80 -2.61 9.12
N ASN A 30 -12.96 -3.24 8.30
CA ASN A 30 -12.81 -4.69 8.32
C ASN A 30 -11.78 -5.11 9.39
N ARG A 31 -12.27 -5.41 10.60
CA ARG A 31 -11.45 -5.80 11.76
C ARG A 31 -10.51 -6.98 11.50
N LEU A 32 -10.83 -7.87 10.55
CA LEU A 32 -9.96 -9.00 10.20
C LEU A 32 -8.71 -8.55 9.43
N THR A 33 -8.84 -7.54 8.58
CA THR A 33 -7.75 -7.05 7.72
C THR A 33 -7.07 -5.80 8.26
N GLN A 34 -7.65 -5.12 9.24
CA GLN A 34 -7.06 -3.92 9.86
C GLN A 34 -5.62 -4.13 10.36
N PRO A 35 -5.28 -5.23 11.07
CA PRO A 35 -3.91 -5.41 11.57
C PRO A 35 -2.85 -5.39 10.46
N ILE A 36 -3.10 -6.10 9.36
CA ILE A 36 -2.16 -6.14 8.23
C ILE A 36 -2.13 -4.80 7.47
N VAL A 37 -3.26 -4.09 7.36
CA VAL A 37 -3.30 -2.77 6.73
C VAL A 37 -2.51 -1.75 7.56
N ASP A 38 -2.62 -1.79 8.89
CA ASP A 38 -1.89 -0.89 9.78
C ASP A 38 -0.38 -1.16 9.74
N ASP A 39 0.04 -2.43 9.74
CA ASP A 39 1.45 -2.79 9.56
C ASP A 39 2.00 -2.29 8.22
N CYS A 40 1.24 -2.45 7.12
CA CYS A 40 1.61 -1.90 5.83
C CYS A 40 1.71 -0.37 5.88
N ARG A 41 0.75 0.34 6.48
CA ARG A 41 0.79 1.81 6.62
C ARG A 41 2.02 2.26 7.40
N ASN A 42 2.33 1.61 8.52
CA ASN A 42 3.51 1.90 9.33
C ASN A 42 4.80 1.72 8.52
N MET A 43 4.87 0.68 7.68
CA MET A 43 5.99 0.47 6.78
C MET A 43 6.08 1.56 5.70
N LEU A 44 4.95 1.98 5.12
CA LEU A 44 4.92 3.00 4.08
C LEU A 44 5.31 4.40 4.59
N GLN A 45 5.03 4.70 5.85
CA GLN A 45 5.47 5.94 6.51
C GLN A 45 7.00 6.05 6.62
N ALA A 46 7.75 4.96 6.38
CA ALA A 46 9.21 5.00 6.34
C ALA A 46 9.77 5.69 5.09
N PHE A 47 8.95 5.87 4.04
CA PHE A 47 9.36 6.49 2.78
C PHE A 47 8.93 7.96 2.73
N GLN A 48 9.75 8.80 2.09
CA GLN A 48 9.45 10.22 1.93
C GLN A 48 8.22 10.45 1.04
N GLU A 49 8.08 9.66 -0.02
CA GLU A 49 6.90 9.65 -0.88
C GLU A 49 6.54 8.20 -1.25
N TYR A 50 5.26 7.87 -1.23
CA TYR A 50 4.77 6.62 -1.81
C TYR A 50 3.51 6.85 -2.65
N HIS A 51 3.37 6.07 -3.72
CA HIS A 51 2.18 6.07 -4.58
C HIS A 51 1.71 4.64 -4.81
N MET A 52 0.43 4.39 -4.59
CA MET A 52 -0.21 3.11 -4.85
C MET A 52 -1.15 3.25 -6.03
N GLN A 53 -0.97 2.41 -7.05
CA GLN A 53 -1.72 2.50 -8.30
C GLN A 53 -2.28 1.14 -8.72
N HIS A 54 -3.47 1.20 -9.33
CA HIS A 54 -4.12 0.01 -9.86
C HIS A 54 -3.53 -0.34 -11.21
N VAL A 55 -3.03 -1.57 -11.35
CA VAL A 55 -2.57 -2.09 -12.63
C VAL A 55 -3.37 -3.33 -12.95
N LEU A 56 -4.14 -3.27 -14.03
CA LEU A 56 -4.80 -4.46 -14.58
C LEU A 56 -3.73 -5.36 -15.18
N LEU A 57 -3.57 -6.57 -14.63
CA LEU A 57 -2.83 -7.63 -15.32
C LEU A 57 -3.65 -8.02 -16.56
N GLN A 58 -3.34 -7.43 -17.71
CA GLN A 58 -3.77 -7.98 -18.99
C GLN A 58 -2.92 -9.22 -19.27
N GLY A 59 -3.42 -10.39 -18.92
CA GLY A 59 -2.83 -11.67 -19.33
C GLY A 59 -3.00 -12.79 -18.31
N ASN A 60 -4.13 -13.50 -18.42
CA ASN A 60 -4.16 -14.97 -18.33
C ASN A 60 -4.82 -15.50 -19.59
#